data_AF-A0A6I3D7I3-F1
#
_entry.id   AF-A0A6I3D7I3-F1
#
_cell.length_a   1.000
_cell.length_b   1.000
_cell.length_c   1.000
_cell.angle_alpha   90.00
_cell.angle_beta   90.00
_cell.angle_gamma   90.00
#
_symmetry.space_group_name_H-M   'P 1'
#
loop_
_entity.id
_entity.type
_entity.pdbx_description
1 polymer ?
#
loop_
_entity_poly.entity_id
_entity_poly.type
_entity_poly.pdbx_seq_one_letter_code
_entity_poly.pdbx_strand_id
1 'polypeptide(L)'
;MTEVPEHLLKRSKDRRTSLDGGTPAADAAPAAESAPVEKATASAAAAPAAVAPAAAPEPVPPYVEAAIRRKKIPIWAIPVLAFLPLWAVMYIGGLSPAASGEPSQLATGATIYTANCAGCHGAAGGGGVGRPMNEGNLVKTFPDIIGQLDFVWLGSNGIGPAGTPYGDPAREGGQHKTLSYNGNPMPNFNKSLSQAELLAVVRYEWETLSGGEATVDAEGNITYADGKPMLNAAGELITPEGTPLLDPNGKLTIEPNWTMPVGSKS
;
A
#
# COMPACT_ATOMS: atom_id res chain seq x y z
N MET A 1 -44.60 -2.17 -11.28
CA MET A 1 -44.59 -0.77 -11.77
C MET A 1 -45.14 0.10 -10.64
N THR A 2 -44.32 1.00 -10.09
CA THR A 2 -44.74 1.91 -9.01
C THR A 2 -45.01 3.28 -9.62
N GLU A 3 -46.29 3.61 -9.77
CA GLU A 3 -46.73 4.90 -10.28
C GLU A 3 -46.42 5.99 -9.26
N VAL A 4 -45.73 7.04 -9.70
CA VAL A 4 -45.42 8.20 -8.87
C VAL A 4 -46.72 9.00 -8.66
N PRO A 5 -47.12 9.28 -7.40
CA PRO A 5 -48.35 10.03 -7.12
C PRO A 5 -48.32 11.44 -7.72
N GLU A 6 -49.31 11.78 -8.55
CA GLU A 6 -49.48 13.06 -9.26
C GLU A 6 -49.30 14.32 -8.39
N HIS A 7 -49.67 14.25 -7.10
CA HIS A 7 -49.54 15.38 -6.18
C HIS A 7 -48.08 15.79 -5.92
N LEU A 8 -47.12 14.86 -6.04
CA LEU A 8 -45.68 15.15 -5.89
C LEU A 8 -45.13 15.90 -7.11
N LEU A 9 -45.64 15.58 -8.30
CA LEU A 9 -45.30 16.28 -9.54
C LEU A 9 -45.90 17.69 -9.55
N LYS A 10 -47.10 17.87 -8.99
CA LYS A 10 -47.72 19.19 -8.87
C LYS A 10 -46.93 20.09 -7.92
N ARG A 11 -46.55 19.57 -6.75
CA ARG A 11 -45.74 20.29 -5.76
C ARG A 11 -44.35 20.66 -6.28
N SER A 12 -43.74 19.82 -7.14
CA SER A 12 -42.44 20.14 -7.75
C SER A 12 -42.55 21.20 -8.85
N LYS A 13 -43.64 21.20 -9.62
CA LYS A 13 -43.97 22.24 -10.61
C LYS A 13 -44.23 23.58 -9.93
N ASP A 14 -45.02 23.62 -8.86
CA ASP A 14 -45.30 24.84 -8.10
C ASP A 14 -44.04 25.42 -7.45
N ARG A 15 -43.11 24.56 -7.03
CA ARG A 15 -41.80 24.99 -6.50
C ARG A 15 -40.90 25.54 -7.61
N ARG A 16 -40.91 24.95 -8.81
CA ARG A 16 -40.18 25.45 -9.97
C ARG A 16 -40.71 26.79 -10.46
N THR A 17 -42.03 26.97 -10.55
CA THR A 17 -42.64 28.24 -10.95
C THR A 17 -42.42 29.35 -9.91
N SER A 18 -42.27 29.01 -8.63
CA SER A 18 -41.89 29.97 -7.60
C SER A 18 -40.42 30.41 -7.65
N LEU A 19 -39.54 29.64 -8.30
CA LEU A 19 -38.10 29.91 -8.37
C LEU A 19 -37.68 30.64 -9.66
N ASP A 20 -38.50 30.66 -10.70
CA ASP A 20 -38.14 31.16 -12.04
C ASP A 20 -38.81 32.50 -12.42
N GLY A 21 -38.97 33.41 -11.45
CA GLY A 21 -39.32 34.80 -11.74
C GLY A 21 -38.16 35.56 -12.41
N GLY A 22 -37.92 35.34 -13.72
CA GLY A 22 -37.01 36.14 -14.55
C GLY A 22 -36.64 35.50 -15.89
N THR A 23 -37.22 36.03 -16.98
CA THR A 23 -37.21 35.64 -18.41
C THR A 23 -35.82 35.69 -19.12
N PRO A 24 -35.63 35.27 -20.41
CA PRO A 24 -34.73 34.17 -20.78
C PRO A 24 -33.68 34.47 -21.91
N ALA A 25 -32.82 33.46 -22.14
CA ALA A 25 -32.17 33.02 -23.40
C ALA A 25 -31.35 34.00 -24.27
N ALA A 26 -30.09 33.62 -24.55
CA ALA A 26 -29.59 33.34 -25.92
C ALA A 26 -28.14 32.80 -25.92
N ASP A 27 -27.92 31.76 -26.73
CA ASP A 27 -26.63 31.15 -27.08
C ASP A 27 -25.71 32.08 -27.90
N ALA A 28 -24.39 31.82 -27.80
CA ALA A 28 -23.39 31.72 -28.90
C ALA A 28 -22.03 32.42 -28.60
N ALA A 29 -20.95 31.63 -28.64
CA ALA A 29 -19.56 32.05 -28.91
C ALA A 29 -19.31 31.99 -30.46
N PRO A 30 -18.18 32.43 -31.09
CA PRO A 30 -16.77 32.33 -30.62
C PRO A 30 -15.71 33.38 -31.12
N ALA A 31 -14.44 33.19 -30.68
CA ALA A 31 -13.11 33.45 -31.33
C ALA A 31 -12.71 34.89 -31.80
N ALA A 32 -11.45 35.34 -31.93
CA ALA A 32 -10.06 35.03 -31.52
C ALA A 32 -9.15 36.19 -32.04
N GLU A 33 -7.88 36.27 -31.57
CA GLU A 33 -6.71 37.05 -32.09
C GLU A 33 -6.78 38.62 -32.05
N SER A 34 -5.78 39.42 -31.65
CA SER A 34 -4.32 39.41 -31.89
C SER A 34 -3.61 40.53 -31.07
N ALA A 35 -2.32 40.35 -30.74
CA ALA A 35 -1.42 41.31 -30.06
C ALA A 35 -0.60 42.16 -31.06
N PRO A 36 0.44 42.97 -30.71
CA PRO A 36 0.85 43.68 -29.47
C PRO A 36 1.15 45.20 -29.73
N VAL A 37 1.67 45.98 -28.74
CA VAL A 37 2.79 46.97 -28.86
C VAL A 37 2.90 47.95 -27.66
N GLU A 38 4.14 48.05 -27.15
CA GLU A 38 4.87 49.12 -26.41
C GLU A 38 4.42 49.82 -25.10
N LYS A 39 5.23 49.52 -24.08
CA LYS A 39 6.11 50.38 -23.24
C LYS A 39 5.55 51.59 -22.46
N ALA A 40 5.79 51.51 -21.16
CA ALA A 40 5.46 52.44 -20.10
C ALA A 40 6.21 53.79 -20.14
N THR A 41 5.55 54.85 -19.66
CA THR A 41 6.11 55.82 -18.68
C THR A 41 4.98 56.57 -17.95
N ALA A 42 5.20 56.85 -16.67
CA ALA A 42 4.29 57.52 -15.74
C ALA A 42 4.14 59.02 -16.00
N SER A 43 2.94 59.58 -15.74
CA SER A 43 2.77 60.95 -15.24
C SER A 43 1.36 61.14 -14.66
N ALA A 44 1.27 62.01 -13.66
CA ALA A 44 0.17 62.18 -12.73
C ALA A 44 -1.05 62.95 -13.29
N ALA A 45 -2.20 62.70 -12.62
CA ALA A 45 -3.38 63.56 -12.43
C ALA A 45 -4.13 64.08 -13.68
N ALA A 46 -5.36 63.60 -13.93
CA ALA A 46 -6.59 64.05 -13.26
C ALA A 46 -7.84 63.39 -13.90
N ALA A 47 -8.62 62.75 -13.02
CA ALA A 47 -10.04 62.34 -13.09
C ALA A 47 -10.66 61.81 -14.39
N PRO A 48 -11.25 60.59 -14.30
CA PRO A 48 -12.56 60.35 -14.87
C PRO A 48 -13.57 59.89 -13.81
N ALA A 49 -14.78 60.41 -13.98
CA ALA A 49 -16.09 59.91 -13.57
C ALA A 49 -16.17 59.09 -12.27
N ALA A 50 -16.81 59.71 -11.27
CA ALA A 50 -17.34 59.01 -10.11
C ALA A 50 -18.14 57.78 -10.54
N VAL A 51 -17.61 56.60 -10.22
CA VAL A 51 -18.35 55.35 -10.23
C VAL A 51 -19.52 55.53 -9.26
N ALA A 52 -20.74 55.27 -9.73
CA ALA A 52 -21.90 55.22 -8.84
C ALA A 52 -21.57 54.30 -7.67
N PRO A 53 -21.73 54.72 -6.41
CA PRO A 53 -21.41 53.88 -5.27
C PRO A 53 -22.22 52.58 -5.38
N ALA A 54 -21.52 51.45 -5.25
CA ALA A 54 -22.13 50.14 -5.15
C ALA A 54 -23.29 50.21 -4.14
N ALA A 55 -24.45 49.69 -4.54
CA ALA A 55 -25.62 49.63 -3.67
C ALA A 55 -25.20 49.10 -2.29
N ALA A 56 -25.60 49.81 -1.24
CA ALA A 56 -25.30 49.43 0.13
C ALA A 56 -25.70 47.97 0.35
N PRO A 57 -24.89 47.17 1.08
CA PRO A 57 -25.22 45.78 1.35
C PRO A 57 -26.61 45.74 2.00
N GLU A 58 -27.48 44.88 1.45
CA GLU A 58 -28.85 44.75 1.94
C GLU A 58 -28.84 44.54 3.46
N PRO A 59 -29.74 45.21 4.21
CA PRO A 59 -29.79 45.09 5.65
C PRO A 59 -30.03 43.62 6.00
N VAL A 60 -29.22 43.11 6.92
CA VAL A 60 -29.30 41.72 7.36
C VAL A 60 -30.74 41.43 7.81
N PRO A 61 -31.39 40.38 7.27
CA PRO A 61 -32.77 40.11 7.63
C PRO A 61 -32.91 39.90 9.14
N PRO A 62 -34.00 40.36 9.78
CA PRO A 62 -34.18 40.29 11.24
C PRO A 62 -34.15 38.86 11.80
N TYR A 63 -34.47 37.85 10.99
CA TYR A 63 -34.34 36.43 11.38
C TYR A 63 -32.88 35.93 11.37
N VAL A 64 -31.97 36.62 10.68
CA VAL A 64 -30.53 36.33 10.63
C VAL A 64 -29.78 37.13 11.69
N GLU A 65 -30.22 38.35 12.01
CA GLU A 65 -29.59 39.19 13.05
C GLU A 65 -29.51 38.50 14.41
N ALA A 66 -30.57 37.78 14.79
CA ALA A 66 -30.64 37.01 16.03
C ALA A 66 -29.65 35.83 16.05
N ALA A 67 -29.30 35.28 14.88
CA ALA A 67 -28.29 34.23 14.76
C ALA A 67 -26.87 34.81 14.85
N ILE A 68 -26.59 35.92 14.16
CA ILE A 68 -25.27 36.57 14.14
C ILE A 68 -24.90 37.17 15.50
N ARG A 69 -25.87 37.69 16.26
CA ARG A 69 -25.60 38.31 17.58
C ARG A 69 -25.34 37.32 18.71
N ARG A 70 -25.53 36.00 18.51
CA ARG A 70 -25.28 34.99 19.57
C ARG A 70 -23.79 34.75 19.74
N LYS A 71 -23.24 35.25 20.87
CA LYS A 71 -21.82 35.07 21.26
C LYS A 71 -21.56 33.84 22.13
N LYS A 72 -22.59 33.13 22.59
CA LYS A 72 -22.48 32.01 23.53
C LYS A 72 -22.84 30.69 22.86
N ILE A 73 -22.04 29.67 23.14
CA ILE A 73 -22.31 28.30 22.72
C ILE A 73 -23.56 27.82 23.48
N PRO A 74 -24.58 27.29 22.79
CA PRO A 74 -25.77 26.78 23.47
C PRO A 74 -25.41 25.52 24.26
N ILE A 75 -26.04 25.34 25.43
CA ILE A 75 -25.71 24.27 26.39
C ILE A 75 -25.82 22.87 25.75
N TRP A 76 -26.72 22.68 24.78
CA TRP A 76 -26.86 21.41 24.04
C TRP A 76 -25.68 21.10 23.10
N ALA A 77 -24.93 22.11 22.66
CA ALA A 77 -23.78 21.92 21.78
C ALA A 77 -22.54 21.43 22.54
N ILE A 78 -22.45 21.68 23.85
CA ILE A 78 -21.34 21.22 24.69
C ILE A 78 -21.21 19.69 24.69
N PRO A 79 -22.26 18.89 24.97
CA PRO A 79 -22.16 17.43 24.92
C PRO A 79 -21.89 16.91 23.50
N VAL A 80 -22.42 17.57 22.45
CA VAL A 80 -22.17 17.18 21.05
C VAL A 80 -20.69 17.38 20.67
N LEU A 81 -20.13 18.53 21.02
CA LEU A 81 -18.72 18.84 20.77
C LEU A 81 -17.77 17.97 21.60
N ALA A 82 -18.18 17.56 22.81
CA ALA A 82 -17.43 16.61 23.62
C ALA A 82 -17.53 15.16 23.08
N PHE A 83 -18.67 14.78 22.50
CA PHE A 83 -18.89 13.46 21.93
C PHE A 83 -18.19 13.26 20.59
N LEU A 84 -18.08 14.29 19.76
CA LEU A 84 -17.42 14.23 18.44
C LEU A 84 -15.99 13.65 18.45
N PRO A 85 -15.04 14.11 19.29
CA PRO A 85 -13.70 13.53 19.33
C PRO A 85 -13.71 12.08 19.83
N LEU A 86 -14.57 11.74 20.80
CA LEU A 86 -14.71 10.36 21.30
C LEU A 86 -15.30 9.42 20.22
N TRP A 87 -16.34 9.87 19.54
CA TRP A 87 -16.93 9.18 18.40
C TRP A 87 -15.92 9.03 17.26
N ALA A 88 -15.11 10.06 16.97
CA ALA A 88 -14.08 9.99 15.95
C ALA A 88 -13.02 8.94 16.28
N VAL A 89 -12.55 8.85 17.53
CA VAL A 89 -11.61 7.78 17.96
C VAL A 89 -12.24 6.40 17.79
N MET A 90 -13.49 6.22 18.21
CA MET A 90 -14.22 4.94 18.06
C MET A 90 -14.47 4.59 16.58
N TYR A 91 -14.83 5.58 15.77
CA TYR A 91 -15.12 5.43 14.35
C TYR A 91 -13.84 5.11 13.56
N ILE A 92 -12.75 5.84 13.80
CA ILE A 92 -11.44 5.57 13.18
C ILE A 92 -10.92 4.18 13.60
N GLY A 93 -11.05 3.82 14.88
CA GLY A 93 -10.69 2.48 15.36
C GLY A 93 -11.53 1.37 14.72
N GLY A 94 -12.82 1.60 14.48
CA GLY A 94 -13.73 0.66 13.81
C GLY A 94 -13.58 0.59 12.29
N LEU A 95 -12.88 1.55 11.68
CA LEU A 95 -12.48 1.51 10.26
C LEU A 95 -11.16 0.74 10.04
N SER A 96 -10.52 0.26 11.12
CA SER A 96 -9.41 -0.67 10.97
C SER A 96 -9.89 -1.88 10.16
N PRO A 97 -9.12 -2.34 9.16
CA PRO A 97 -9.46 -3.53 8.42
C PRO A 97 -9.73 -4.67 9.41
N ALA A 98 -10.94 -5.22 9.39
CA ALA A 98 -11.17 -6.50 10.03
C ALA A 98 -10.19 -7.49 9.38
N ALA A 99 -9.45 -8.26 10.18
CA ALA A 99 -8.69 -9.39 9.67
C ALA A 99 -9.62 -10.16 8.72
N SER A 100 -9.26 -10.26 7.44
CA SER A 100 -10.15 -10.60 6.33
C SER A 100 -10.69 -12.04 6.37
N GLY A 101 -10.54 -12.74 7.49
CA GLY A 101 -10.72 -14.19 7.61
C GLY A 101 -9.62 -14.99 6.92
N GLU A 102 -8.86 -14.36 6.02
CA GLU A 102 -7.74 -14.95 5.32
C GLU A 102 -6.54 -15.18 6.28
N PRO A 103 -5.83 -16.30 6.13
CA PRO A 103 -4.63 -16.55 6.92
C PRO A 103 -3.58 -15.48 6.64
N SER A 104 -2.93 -14.99 7.71
CA SER A 104 -1.77 -14.11 7.57
C SER A 104 -0.69 -14.75 6.69
N GLN A 105 0.15 -13.93 6.06
CA GLN A 105 1.26 -14.43 5.23
C GLN A 105 2.16 -15.42 6.00
N LEU A 106 2.43 -15.19 7.30
CA LEU A 106 3.16 -16.14 8.14
C LEU A 106 2.40 -17.46 8.35
N ALA A 107 1.09 -17.41 8.59
CA ALA A 107 0.26 -18.60 8.76
C ALA A 107 0.18 -19.44 7.48
N THR A 108 0.07 -18.77 6.33
CA THR A 108 0.18 -19.40 5.01
C THR A 108 1.55 -20.08 4.85
N GLY A 109 2.62 -19.38 5.20
CA GLY A 109 3.98 -19.92 5.18
C GLY A 109 4.15 -21.18 6.04
N ALA A 110 3.63 -21.17 7.26
CA ALA A 110 3.67 -22.33 8.17
C ALA A 110 2.94 -23.55 7.60
N THR A 111 1.81 -23.32 6.92
CA THR A 111 1.03 -24.38 6.27
C THR A 111 1.82 -25.00 5.11
N ILE A 112 2.40 -24.16 4.25
CA ILE A 112 3.22 -24.60 3.11
C ILE A 112 4.46 -25.34 3.61
N TYR A 113 5.13 -24.83 4.64
CA TYR A 113 6.30 -25.46 5.25
C TYR A 113 5.99 -26.89 5.70
N THR A 114 4.89 -27.07 6.42
CA THR A 114 4.46 -28.38 6.92
C THR A 114 4.20 -29.35 5.78
N ALA A 115 3.57 -28.88 4.70
CA ALA A 115 3.22 -29.70 3.54
C ALA A 115 4.42 -30.08 2.66
N ASN A 116 5.41 -29.18 2.51
CA ASN A 116 6.43 -29.30 1.47
C ASN A 116 7.87 -29.40 1.99
N CYS A 117 8.18 -28.78 3.14
CA CYS A 117 9.57 -28.59 3.59
C CYS A 117 9.92 -29.48 4.80
N ALA A 118 8.98 -29.62 5.74
CA ALA A 118 9.19 -30.28 7.04
C ALA A 118 9.61 -31.75 6.92
N GLY A 119 9.21 -32.46 5.85
CA GLY A 119 9.61 -33.85 5.62
C GLY A 119 11.12 -34.05 5.49
N CYS A 120 11.83 -33.04 4.96
CA CYS A 120 13.29 -33.09 4.80
C CYS A 120 14.01 -32.29 5.89
N HIS A 121 13.49 -31.11 6.23
CA HIS A 121 14.13 -30.17 7.14
C HIS A 121 13.67 -30.30 8.60
N GLY A 122 12.74 -31.21 8.89
CA GLY A 122 12.15 -31.41 10.22
C GLY A 122 11.07 -30.37 10.54
N ALA A 123 10.12 -30.72 11.40
CA ALA A 123 8.98 -29.83 11.72
C ALA A 123 9.40 -28.47 12.30
N ALA A 124 10.51 -28.45 13.05
CA ALA A 124 11.08 -27.24 13.65
C ALA A 124 12.35 -26.76 12.91
N GLY A 125 12.60 -27.21 11.68
CA GLY A 125 13.79 -26.81 10.93
C GLY A 125 15.11 -27.40 11.43
N GLY A 126 15.08 -28.42 12.29
CA GLY A 126 16.27 -29.07 12.86
C GLY A 126 17.09 -29.92 11.88
N GLY A 127 16.65 -30.04 10.63
CA GLY A 127 17.31 -30.82 9.59
C GLY A 127 16.97 -32.31 9.64
N GLY A 128 17.79 -33.10 8.94
CA GLY A 128 17.64 -34.54 8.77
C GLY A 128 18.16 -34.92 7.39
N VAL A 129 17.24 -35.13 6.44
CA VAL A 129 17.57 -35.28 5.01
C VAL A 129 18.03 -33.94 4.44
N GLY A 130 17.37 -32.84 4.83
CA GLY A 130 17.78 -31.47 4.53
C GLY A 130 18.73 -30.91 5.59
N ARG A 131 19.43 -29.83 5.24
CA ARG A 131 20.25 -29.07 6.18
C ARG A 131 19.37 -28.45 7.29
N PRO A 132 19.89 -28.30 8.52
CA PRO A 132 19.20 -27.51 9.54
C PRO A 132 19.09 -26.05 9.09
N MET A 133 17.94 -25.45 9.38
CA MET A 133 17.62 -24.05 9.13
C MET A 133 17.40 -23.28 10.44
N ASN A 134 17.16 -23.99 11.55
CA ASN A 134 16.97 -23.40 12.86
C ASN A 134 18.27 -22.85 13.46
N GLU A 135 18.15 -22.19 14.63
CA GLU A 135 19.29 -21.66 15.39
C GLU A 135 20.15 -20.68 14.58
N GLY A 136 19.51 -19.90 13.70
CA GLY A 136 20.20 -18.93 12.85
C GLY A 136 20.93 -19.54 11.65
N ASN A 137 20.90 -20.85 11.43
CA ASN A 137 21.65 -21.47 10.33
C ASN A 137 21.19 -21.00 8.95
N LEU A 138 19.90 -20.76 8.78
CA LEU A 138 19.35 -20.22 7.54
C LEU A 138 19.77 -18.77 7.35
N VAL A 139 19.59 -17.92 8.36
CA VAL A 139 19.98 -16.48 8.31
C VAL A 139 21.50 -16.30 8.11
N LYS A 140 22.33 -17.21 8.63
CA LYS A 140 23.77 -17.22 8.32
C LYS A 140 24.04 -17.56 6.85
N THR A 141 23.21 -18.39 6.25
CA THR A 141 23.39 -18.84 4.86
C THR A 141 22.85 -17.81 3.88
N PHE A 142 21.71 -17.25 4.19
CA PHE A 142 21.09 -16.17 3.46
C PHE A 142 20.85 -15.10 4.52
N PRO A 143 21.65 -14.02 4.56
CA PRO A 143 21.35 -12.84 5.38
C PRO A 143 20.32 -11.92 4.73
N ASP A 144 20.08 -12.07 3.42
CA ASP A 144 18.97 -11.44 2.70
C ASP A 144 18.00 -12.51 2.17
N ILE A 145 16.71 -12.30 2.47
CA ILE A 145 15.61 -13.18 2.07
C ILE A 145 15.55 -13.38 0.55
N ILE A 146 15.97 -12.38 -0.23
CA ILE A 146 16.02 -12.45 -1.71
C ILE A 146 16.91 -13.60 -2.17
N GLY A 147 18.04 -13.84 -1.50
CA GLY A 147 18.94 -14.95 -1.81
C GLY A 147 18.32 -16.31 -1.51
N GLN A 148 17.47 -16.39 -0.48
CA GLN A 148 16.74 -17.62 -0.18
C GLN A 148 15.61 -17.88 -1.19
N LEU A 149 14.89 -16.83 -1.61
CA LEU A 149 13.83 -16.95 -2.62
C LEU A 149 14.38 -17.63 -3.89
N ASP A 150 15.53 -17.20 -4.38
CA ASP A 150 16.19 -17.79 -5.56
C ASP A 150 16.52 -19.27 -5.34
N PHE A 151 17.12 -19.60 -4.20
CA PHE A 151 17.53 -20.98 -3.89
C PHE A 151 16.34 -21.93 -3.79
N VAL A 152 15.26 -21.52 -3.12
CA VAL A 152 14.04 -22.34 -2.97
C VAL A 152 13.31 -22.45 -4.31
N TRP A 153 13.24 -21.36 -5.08
CA TRP A 153 12.57 -21.34 -6.37
C TRP A 153 13.24 -22.28 -7.39
N LEU A 154 14.56 -22.21 -7.49
CA LEU A 154 15.37 -22.97 -8.45
C LEU A 154 15.77 -24.36 -7.97
N GLY A 155 15.75 -24.60 -6.66
CA GLY A 155 16.33 -25.80 -6.05
C GLY A 155 17.85 -25.90 -6.28
N SER A 156 18.49 -26.89 -5.67
CA SER A 156 19.96 -26.98 -5.73
C SER A 156 20.50 -27.20 -7.14
N ASN A 157 19.74 -27.91 -8.00
CA ASN A 157 20.16 -28.18 -9.37
C ASN A 157 19.99 -26.96 -10.30
N GLY A 158 19.03 -26.08 -10.01
CA GLY A 158 18.85 -24.84 -10.78
C GLY A 158 19.94 -23.82 -10.49
N ILE A 159 20.54 -23.86 -9.29
CA ILE A 159 21.70 -23.03 -8.94
C ILE A 159 22.96 -23.44 -9.72
N GLY A 160 23.17 -24.75 -9.92
CA GLY A 160 24.28 -25.22 -10.75
C GLY A 160 24.70 -26.67 -10.47
N PRO A 161 25.75 -27.14 -11.16
CA PRO A 161 26.29 -28.48 -10.95
C PRO A 161 26.81 -28.67 -9.51
N ALA A 162 27.03 -29.92 -9.10
CA ALA A 162 27.55 -30.25 -7.78
C ALA A 162 28.83 -29.46 -7.46
N GLY A 163 28.87 -28.82 -6.29
CA GLY A 163 29.99 -27.98 -5.87
C GLY A 163 29.82 -26.48 -6.15
N THR A 164 28.78 -26.06 -6.87
CA THR A 164 28.48 -24.63 -7.07
C THR A 164 28.16 -23.96 -5.72
N PRO A 165 28.85 -22.88 -5.35
CA PRO A 165 28.60 -22.15 -4.11
C PRO A 165 27.26 -21.40 -4.16
N TYR A 166 26.61 -21.28 -3.00
CA TYR A 166 25.40 -20.48 -2.83
C TYR A 166 25.30 -19.87 -1.43
N GLY A 167 24.45 -18.86 -1.28
CA GLY A 167 24.31 -18.08 -0.06
C GLY A 167 25.43 -17.05 0.11
N ASP A 168 25.56 -16.50 1.31
CA ASP A 168 26.51 -15.44 1.65
C ASP A 168 27.98 -15.89 1.44
N PRO A 169 28.74 -15.23 0.55
CA PRO A 169 30.18 -15.43 0.40
C PRO A 169 30.99 -15.32 1.69
N ALA A 170 30.52 -14.50 2.65
CA ALA A 170 31.15 -14.26 3.94
C ALA A 170 30.63 -15.19 5.06
N ARG A 171 29.76 -16.15 4.75
CA ARG A 171 29.16 -17.07 5.74
C ARG A 171 30.23 -17.71 6.61
N GLU A 172 30.04 -17.65 7.93
CA GLU A 172 30.88 -18.35 8.90
C GLU A 172 30.91 -19.87 8.62
N GLY A 173 32.10 -20.45 8.51
CA GLY A 173 32.27 -21.85 8.08
C GLY A 173 32.22 -22.07 6.56
N GLY A 174 32.17 -20.98 5.78
CA GLY A 174 32.16 -20.98 4.32
C GLY A 174 30.78 -21.13 3.70
N GLN A 175 30.67 -20.74 2.43
CA GLN A 175 29.47 -20.96 1.62
C GLN A 175 29.11 -22.44 1.56
N HIS A 176 27.82 -22.69 1.58
CA HIS A 176 27.32 -23.99 1.19
C HIS A 176 27.50 -24.20 -0.31
N LYS A 177 27.55 -25.47 -0.71
CA LYS A 177 27.67 -25.87 -2.11
C LYS A 177 26.56 -26.84 -2.49
N THR A 178 26.10 -26.80 -3.72
CA THR A 178 25.10 -27.76 -4.24
C THR A 178 25.55 -29.20 -4.00
N LEU A 179 24.63 -30.05 -3.54
CA LEU A 179 24.83 -31.47 -3.21
C LEU A 179 25.87 -31.77 -2.10
N SER A 180 26.44 -30.75 -1.44
CA SER A 180 27.51 -30.94 -0.44
C SER A 180 27.07 -31.47 0.93
N TYR A 181 25.75 -31.59 1.19
CA TYR A 181 25.27 -32.05 2.49
C TYR A 181 25.30 -33.58 2.58
N ASN A 182 24.60 -34.24 1.66
CA ASN A 182 24.46 -35.70 1.63
C ASN A 182 24.30 -36.23 0.20
N GLY A 183 24.66 -35.45 -0.82
CA GLY A 183 24.51 -35.82 -2.23
C GLY A 183 23.09 -35.70 -2.79
N ASN A 184 22.05 -35.57 -1.94
CA ASN A 184 20.68 -35.41 -2.42
C ASN A 184 20.42 -33.96 -2.84
N PRO A 185 19.77 -33.72 -3.99
CA PRO A 185 19.38 -32.38 -4.40
C PRO A 185 18.18 -31.89 -3.59
N MET A 186 18.15 -30.58 -3.30
CA MET A 186 16.91 -29.92 -2.91
C MET A 186 16.08 -29.69 -4.18
N PRO A 187 14.81 -30.13 -4.23
CA PRO A 187 13.96 -29.93 -5.39
C PRO A 187 13.68 -28.44 -5.62
N ASN A 188 13.23 -28.10 -6.82
CA ASN A 188 12.76 -26.76 -7.15
C ASN A 188 11.27 -26.63 -6.88
N PHE A 189 10.82 -25.39 -6.67
CA PHE A 189 9.41 -25.11 -6.35
C PHE A 189 8.74 -24.16 -7.36
N ASN A 190 9.46 -23.73 -8.40
CA ASN A 190 8.98 -22.84 -9.45
C ASN A 190 7.77 -23.34 -10.28
N LYS A 191 7.41 -24.62 -10.13
CA LYS A 191 6.25 -25.25 -10.80
C LYS A 191 5.14 -25.64 -9.84
N SER A 192 5.37 -25.55 -8.53
CA SER A 192 4.46 -26.05 -7.50
C SER A 192 3.97 -24.97 -6.55
N LEU A 193 4.71 -23.87 -6.41
CA LEU A 193 4.33 -22.72 -5.60
C LEU A 193 4.14 -21.50 -6.51
N SER A 194 3.17 -20.66 -6.20
CA SER A 194 3.13 -19.28 -6.66
C SER A 194 4.24 -18.47 -5.99
N GLN A 195 4.54 -17.29 -6.54
CA GLN A 195 5.56 -16.40 -5.96
C GLN A 195 5.12 -15.82 -4.60
N ALA A 196 3.82 -15.60 -4.40
CA ALA A 196 3.26 -15.22 -3.09
C ALA A 196 3.40 -16.34 -2.05
N GLU A 197 3.14 -17.60 -2.43
CA GLU A 197 3.33 -18.77 -1.57
C GLU A 197 4.82 -19.00 -1.25
N LEU A 198 5.71 -18.81 -2.23
CA LEU A 198 7.16 -18.84 -2.03
C LEU A 198 7.56 -17.81 -0.97
N LEU A 199 7.12 -16.55 -1.12
CA LEU A 199 7.45 -15.49 -0.17
C LEU A 199 6.92 -15.82 1.23
N ALA A 200 5.70 -16.34 1.33
CA ALA A 200 5.10 -16.72 2.60
C ALA A 200 5.92 -17.81 3.32
N VAL A 201 6.30 -18.89 2.62
CA VAL A 201 7.07 -19.98 3.24
C VAL A 201 8.49 -19.54 3.59
N VAL A 202 9.15 -18.79 2.72
CA VAL A 202 10.51 -18.29 2.95
C VAL A 202 10.53 -17.33 4.14
N ARG A 203 9.53 -16.46 4.26
CA ARG A 203 9.35 -15.60 5.45
C ARG A 203 9.18 -16.41 6.72
N TYR A 204 8.33 -17.44 6.71
CA TYR A 204 8.13 -18.31 7.87
C TYR A 204 9.44 -19.02 8.28
N GLU A 205 10.17 -19.57 7.31
CA GLU A 205 11.47 -20.20 7.55
C GLU A 205 12.46 -19.21 8.16
N TRP A 206 12.49 -17.98 7.65
CA TRP A 206 13.36 -16.91 8.11
C TRP A 206 13.05 -16.46 9.54
N GLU A 207 11.85 -15.95 9.77
CA GLU A 207 11.45 -15.33 11.03
C GLU A 207 11.22 -16.37 12.11
N THR A 208 10.47 -17.42 11.79
CA THR A 208 9.97 -18.35 12.80
C THR A 208 10.97 -19.45 13.12
N LEU A 209 11.65 -20.00 12.12
CA LEU A 209 12.58 -21.12 12.34
C LEU A 209 13.99 -20.63 12.62
N SER A 210 14.45 -19.60 11.91
CA SER A 210 15.84 -19.13 11.99
C SER A 210 16.03 -17.84 12.80
N GLY A 211 14.96 -17.17 13.22
CA GLY A 211 15.03 -15.97 14.07
C GLY A 211 15.49 -14.70 13.35
N GLY A 212 15.32 -14.62 12.03
CA GLY A 212 15.58 -13.40 11.28
C GLY A 212 14.48 -12.36 11.52
N GLU A 213 14.82 -11.08 11.40
CA GLU A 213 13.86 -9.98 11.54
C GLU A 213 13.39 -9.52 10.16
N ALA A 214 12.10 -9.20 10.04
CA ALA A 214 11.54 -8.62 8.82
C ALA A 214 10.74 -7.37 9.13
N THR A 215 10.70 -6.47 8.14
CA THR A 215 9.78 -5.34 8.11
C THR A 215 8.45 -5.77 7.54
N VAL A 216 7.35 -5.28 8.12
CA VAL A 216 5.99 -5.59 7.68
C VAL A 216 5.16 -4.31 7.51
N ASP A 217 4.17 -4.37 6.62
CA ASP A 217 3.15 -3.34 6.46
C ASP A 217 2.08 -3.41 7.56
N ALA A 218 1.05 -2.55 7.48
CA ALA A 218 -0.04 -2.51 8.45
C ALA A 218 -0.89 -3.78 8.43
N GLU A 219 -0.92 -4.48 7.30
CA GLU A 219 -1.62 -5.73 7.06
C GLU A 219 -0.78 -6.96 7.49
N GLY A 220 0.48 -6.75 7.88
CA GLY A 220 1.39 -7.78 8.34
C GLY A 220 2.07 -8.56 7.22
N ASN A 221 2.09 -8.06 5.98
CA ASN A 221 2.87 -8.61 4.87
C ASN A 221 4.30 -8.10 4.92
N ILE A 222 5.26 -8.95 4.55
CA ILE A 222 6.67 -8.55 4.48
C ILE A 222 6.90 -7.46 3.43
N THR A 223 7.70 -6.49 3.81
CA THR A 223 8.16 -5.38 2.97
C THR A 223 9.67 -5.37 2.88
N TYR A 224 10.18 -4.66 1.90
CA TYR A 224 11.55 -4.18 1.90
C TYR A 224 11.83 -3.27 3.10
N ALA A 225 13.12 -3.04 3.40
CA ALA A 225 13.54 -2.17 4.50
C ALA A 225 13.04 -0.72 4.37
N ASP A 226 12.79 -0.25 3.15
CA ASP A 226 12.21 1.06 2.85
C ASP A 226 10.66 1.08 2.95
N GLY A 227 10.06 -0.03 3.38
CA GLY A 227 8.61 -0.19 3.56
C GLY A 227 7.86 -0.53 2.28
N LYS A 228 8.54 -0.70 1.13
CA LYS A 228 7.87 -1.05 -0.12
C LYS A 228 7.45 -2.52 -0.14
N PRO A 229 6.33 -2.86 -0.79
CA PRO A 229 5.86 -4.24 -0.87
C PRO A 229 6.80 -5.09 -1.73
N MET A 230 6.93 -6.37 -1.36
CA MET A 230 7.66 -7.35 -2.16
C MET A 230 6.81 -8.03 -3.22
N LEU A 231 5.47 -7.87 -3.17
CA LEU A 231 4.52 -8.42 -4.13
C LEU A 231 3.76 -7.29 -4.83
N ASN A 232 3.48 -7.49 -6.11
CA ASN A 232 2.51 -6.67 -6.84
C ASN A 232 1.07 -7.15 -6.56
N ALA A 233 0.09 -6.44 -7.13
CA ALA A 233 -1.33 -6.78 -6.98
C ALA A 233 -1.73 -8.16 -7.55
N ALA A 234 -0.89 -8.75 -8.41
CA ALA A 234 -1.09 -10.09 -8.96
C ALA A 234 -0.41 -11.19 -8.11
N GLY A 235 0.29 -10.84 -7.03
CA GLY A 235 1.02 -11.78 -6.19
C GLY A 235 2.37 -12.21 -6.79
N GLU A 236 2.92 -11.42 -7.71
CA GLU A 236 4.25 -11.65 -8.28
C GLU A 236 5.30 -10.84 -7.50
N LEU A 237 6.48 -11.41 -7.31
CA LEU A 237 7.61 -10.76 -6.66
C LEU A 237 8.13 -9.60 -7.50
N ILE A 238 8.31 -8.47 -6.83
CA ILE A 238 8.82 -7.24 -7.43
C ILE A 238 10.00 -6.69 -6.63
N THR A 239 10.91 -5.98 -7.31
CA THR A 239 12.01 -5.23 -6.67
C THR A 239 11.47 -3.99 -5.94
N PRO A 240 12.29 -3.28 -5.14
CA PRO A 240 11.92 -1.98 -4.57
C PRO A 240 11.55 -0.91 -5.61
N GLU A 241 11.91 -1.09 -6.88
CA GLU A 241 11.55 -0.23 -8.01
C GLU A 241 10.23 -0.64 -8.67
N GLY A 242 9.64 -1.76 -8.25
CA GLY A 242 8.39 -2.29 -8.78
C GLY A 242 8.52 -3.09 -10.07
N THR A 243 9.74 -3.45 -10.48
CA THR A 243 9.99 -4.35 -11.62
C THR A 243 9.96 -5.82 -11.17
N PRO A 244 9.74 -6.80 -12.05
CA PRO A 244 9.77 -8.21 -11.66
C PRO A 244 11.09 -8.61 -11.00
N LEU A 245 11.01 -9.27 -9.84
CA LEU A 245 12.18 -9.78 -9.13
C LEU A 245 12.80 -10.99 -9.82
N LEU A 246 11.98 -11.80 -10.49
CA LEU A 246 12.40 -12.99 -11.23
C LEU A 246 12.26 -12.75 -12.73
N ASP A 247 13.29 -13.12 -13.48
CA ASP A 247 13.28 -13.11 -14.94
C ASP A 247 12.40 -14.26 -15.48
N PRO A 248 12.15 -14.34 -16.81
CA PRO A 248 11.37 -15.43 -17.40
C PRO A 248 11.94 -16.85 -17.18
N ASN A 249 13.22 -16.96 -16.80
CA ASN A 249 13.87 -18.22 -16.45
C ASN A 249 13.79 -18.52 -14.94
N GLY A 250 13.19 -17.63 -14.15
CA GLY A 250 13.05 -17.74 -12.71
C GLY A 250 14.32 -17.34 -11.94
N LYS A 251 15.26 -16.63 -12.56
CA LYS A 251 16.47 -16.12 -11.90
C LYS A 251 16.24 -14.70 -11.37
N LEU A 252 16.87 -14.36 -10.24
CA LEU A 252 16.86 -12.99 -9.73
C LEU A 252 17.33 -11.95 -10.74
N THR A 253 16.63 -10.82 -10.76
CA THR A 253 16.98 -9.61 -11.53
C THR A 253 17.87 -8.64 -10.75
N ILE A 254 17.97 -8.80 -9.43
CA ILE A 254 18.83 -8.04 -8.52
C ILE A 254 19.70 -8.99 -7.70
N GLU A 255 20.90 -8.54 -7.34
CA GLU A 255 21.77 -9.31 -6.44
C GLU A 255 21.24 -9.21 -5.00
N PRO A 256 21.21 -10.33 -4.23
CA PRO A 256 20.89 -10.28 -2.82
C PRO A 256 21.91 -9.44 -2.05
N ASN A 257 21.44 -8.74 -1.03
CA ASN A 257 22.30 -7.93 -0.17
C ASN A 257 22.93 -8.78 0.95
N TRP A 258 24.11 -9.31 0.69
CA TRP A 258 24.84 -10.16 1.63
C TRP A 258 25.40 -9.42 2.87
N THR A 259 25.35 -8.08 2.89
CA THR A 259 25.91 -7.26 3.99
C THR A 259 24.86 -6.57 4.84
N MET A 260 23.67 -6.28 4.30
CA MET A 260 22.54 -5.68 5.03
C MET A 260 21.25 -6.43 4.70
N PRO A 261 20.66 -7.17 5.65
CA PRO A 261 19.40 -7.89 5.46
C PRO A 261 18.26 -6.98 5.02
N VAL A 262 17.36 -7.50 4.18
CA VAL A 262 16.02 -6.92 4.02
C VAL A 262 15.35 -6.88 5.39
N GLY A 263 14.92 -5.68 5.81
CA GLY A 263 14.28 -5.44 7.10
C GLY A 263 15.22 -5.02 8.24
N SER A 264 16.54 -5.00 8.04
CA SER A 264 17.46 -4.44 9.05
C SER A 264 17.37 -2.91 9.08
N LYS A 265 17.07 -2.34 10.25
CA LYS A 265 17.30 -0.92 10.49
C LYS A 265 18.79 -0.72 10.74
N SER A 266 19.41 0.13 9.93
CA SER A 266 20.78 0.62 10.10
C SER A 266 21.03 1.18 11.50
#